data_AF-A0A945XY23-F1
#
_entry.id   AF-A0A945XY23-F1
#
_cell.length_a   1.000
_cell.length_b   1.000
_cell.length_c   1.000
_cell.angle_alpha   90.00
_cell.angle_beta   90.00
_cell.angle_gamma   90.00
#
_symmetry.space_group_name_H-M   'P 1'
#
loop_
_entity.id
_entity.type
_entity.pdbx_description
1 polymer ?
#
loop_
_entity_poly.entity_id
_entity_poly.type
_entity_poly.pdbx_seq_one_letter_code
_entity_poly.pdbx_strand_id
1 'polypeptide(L)'
;MIQAVTIIRKGKAAMDFDPAIAEKLIAERNKKLAENNIKNIPHATTELDPAKIPDSDNEEAGEVSVDMLVVAYQGAKTPKQNIFYDKSGAEKIAQKLTDYARRKGIKFSDLINQFTDLPQQSKLPLLSAKQPSLPNFLKPALKLGIGQISDPVDSPFGYLIFRRVLVELVTASHILITYEGALRATKKRDRKEARILGEQILKDLKRGKDFAELARKHSDGPSGPKGGDLGRFTRGQMVPEFDQAVFNLKPGEVSGVVETQFGYHIIKRIK
;
A
#
# COMPACT_ATOMS: atom_id res chain seq x y z
N MET A 1 21.01 -1.89 -25.79
CA MET A 1 21.55 -1.00 -24.73
C MET A 1 22.17 0.21 -25.40
N ILE A 2 21.68 1.42 -25.11
CA ILE A 2 22.34 2.65 -25.58
C ILE A 2 23.55 2.85 -24.65
N GLN A 3 24.76 2.71 -25.18
CA GLN A 3 26.00 2.74 -24.38
C GLN A 3 26.49 4.15 -24.05
N ALA A 4 26.01 5.19 -24.73
CA ALA A 4 26.21 6.59 -24.35
C ALA A 4 25.28 7.50 -25.16
N VAL A 5 24.84 8.62 -24.57
CA VAL A 5 24.18 9.72 -25.28
C VAL A 5 25.16 10.89 -25.32
N THR A 6 25.64 11.24 -26.51
CA THR A 6 26.51 12.41 -26.72
C THR A 6 25.66 13.62 -27.10
N ILE A 7 25.58 14.61 -26.23
CA ILE A 7 24.88 15.87 -26.51
C ILE A 7 25.86 16.84 -27.18
N ILE A 8 25.67 17.10 -28.48
CA ILE A 8 26.46 18.09 -29.22
C ILE A 8 25.72 19.43 -29.17
N ARG A 9 26.29 20.42 -28.47
CA ARG A 9 25.77 21.80 -28.44
C ARG A 9 26.51 22.66 -29.46
N LYS A 10 25.78 23.45 -30.27
CA LYS A 10 26.35 24.34 -31.30
C LYS A 10 25.96 25.80 -31.02
N GLY A 11 26.84 26.74 -31.37
CA GLY A 11 26.64 28.18 -31.24
C GLY A 11 27.48 28.84 -30.13
N LYS A 12 27.52 30.18 -30.10
CA LYS A 12 28.40 30.96 -29.20
C LYS A 12 28.13 30.66 -27.72
N ALA A 13 26.87 30.53 -27.33
CA ALA A 13 26.46 30.16 -25.97
C ALA A 13 26.87 28.73 -25.55
N ALA A 14 27.23 27.85 -26.51
CA ALA A 14 27.75 26.51 -26.21
C ALA A 14 29.26 26.50 -25.94
N MET A 15 30.00 27.53 -26.42
CA MET A 15 31.44 27.66 -26.18
C MET A 15 31.75 28.12 -24.75
N ASP A 16 30.81 28.82 -24.11
CA ASP A 16 30.92 29.29 -22.73
C ASP A 16 30.38 28.28 -21.70
N PHE A 17 29.93 27.09 -22.14
CA PHE A 17 29.41 26.06 -21.24
C PHE A 17 30.56 25.28 -20.59
N ASP A 18 30.73 25.45 -19.28
CA ASP A 18 31.60 24.64 -18.45
C ASP A 18 30.77 23.57 -17.69
N PRO A 19 30.94 22.27 -17.99
CA PRO A 19 30.23 21.20 -17.31
C PRO A 19 30.53 21.15 -15.80
N ALA A 20 31.74 21.49 -15.37
CA ALA A 20 32.11 21.49 -13.97
C ALA A 20 31.40 22.62 -13.20
N ILE A 21 31.26 23.81 -13.82
CA ILE A 21 30.47 24.91 -13.25
C ILE A 21 29.00 24.51 -13.18
N ALA A 22 28.44 23.90 -14.23
CA ALA A 22 27.06 23.45 -14.25
C ALA A 22 26.78 22.40 -13.16
N GLU A 23 27.66 21.40 -13.01
CA GLU A 23 27.57 20.40 -11.95
C GLU A 23 27.64 21.02 -10.55
N LYS A 24 28.55 21.98 -10.34
CA LYS A 24 28.65 22.72 -9.06
C LYS A 24 27.37 23.49 -8.76
N LEU A 25 26.81 24.21 -9.72
CA LEU A 25 25.55 24.96 -9.56
C LEU A 25 24.37 24.03 -9.28
N ILE A 26 24.31 22.87 -9.94
CA ILE A 26 23.31 21.83 -9.68
C ILE A 26 23.46 21.28 -8.26
N ALA A 27 24.70 20.99 -7.82
CA ALA A 27 24.97 20.51 -6.47
C ALA A 27 24.58 21.53 -5.39
N GLU A 28 24.93 22.81 -5.57
CA GLU A 28 24.53 23.90 -4.67
C GLU A 28 23.00 24.07 -4.62
N ARG A 29 22.34 24.01 -5.77
CA ARG A 29 20.87 24.03 -5.85
C ARG A 29 20.26 22.86 -5.11
N ASN A 30 20.74 21.64 -5.36
CA ASN A 30 20.22 20.42 -4.73
C ASN A 30 20.44 20.44 -3.22
N LYS A 31 21.57 20.98 -2.75
CA LYS A 31 21.83 21.19 -1.31
C LYS A 31 20.80 22.13 -0.68
N LYS A 32 20.55 23.29 -1.28
CA LYS A 32 19.50 24.23 -0.79
C LYS A 32 18.11 23.59 -0.81
N LEU A 33 17.79 22.84 -1.85
CA LEU A 33 16.52 22.11 -1.93
C LEU A 33 16.44 20.99 -0.88
N ALA A 34 17.57 20.40 -0.49
CA ALA A 34 17.61 19.39 0.55
C ALA A 34 17.39 19.98 1.95
N GLU A 35 17.88 21.19 2.21
CA GLU A 35 17.62 21.91 3.49
C GLU A 35 16.11 22.10 3.73
N ASN A 36 15.31 22.28 2.68
CA ASN A 36 13.85 22.33 2.79
C ASN A 36 13.21 20.99 3.22
N ASN A 37 13.94 19.87 3.13
CA ASN A 37 13.47 18.53 3.53
C ASN A 37 13.93 18.14 4.95
N ILE A 38 14.48 19.09 5.72
CA ILE A 38 14.78 18.88 7.14
C ILE A 38 13.48 18.62 7.90
N LYS A 39 13.46 17.52 8.66
CA LYS A 39 12.33 17.09 9.49
C LYS A 39 12.39 17.80 10.84
N ASN A 40 11.54 18.80 11.01
CA ASN A 40 11.37 19.52 12.28
C ASN A 40 10.39 18.75 13.18
N ILE A 41 10.90 17.79 13.94
CA ILE A 41 10.11 16.97 14.86
C ILE A 41 9.80 17.81 16.11
N PRO A 42 8.53 17.96 16.51
CA PRO A 42 8.19 18.67 17.72
C PRO A 42 8.82 18.04 18.96
N HIS A 43 9.09 18.84 19.99
CA HIS A 43 9.51 18.30 21.27
C HIS A 43 8.34 17.55 21.92
N ALA A 44 8.55 16.27 22.23
CA ALA A 44 7.60 15.48 22.98
C ALA A 44 7.55 15.98 24.44
N THR A 45 6.40 16.53 24.86
CA THR A 45 6.16 16.93 26.26
C THR A 45 5.34 15.89 27.03
N THR A 46 4.70 14.98 26.32
CA THR A 46 3.89 13.90 26.90
C THR A 46 4.76 12.71 27.31
N GLU A 47 4.26 11.89 28.23
CA GLU A 47 4.90 10.64 28.63
C GLU A 47 4.91 9.60 27.48
N LEU A 48 5.82 8.64 27.58
CA LEU A 48 5.76 7.43 26.76
C LEU A 48 4.49 6.65 27.08
N ASP A 49 3.94 6.01 26.06
CA ASP A 49 2.82 5.08 26.14
C ASP A 49 3.39 3.65 26.10
N PRO A 50 3.42 2.92 27.24
CA PRO A 50 3.98 1.58 27.29
C PRO A 50 3.32 0.62 26.29
N ALA A 51 2.04 0.82 25.96
CA ALA A 51 1.32 -0.01 24.99
C ALA A 51 1.86 0.12 23.56
N LYS A 52 2.62 1.18 23.26
CA LYS A 52 3.26 1.40 21.96
C LYS A 52 4.70 0.87 21.90
N ILE A 53 5.28 0.47 23.02
CA ILE A 53 6.66 -0.01 23.10
C ILE A 53 6.65 -1.54 22.89
N PRO A 54 7.48 -2.08 21.98
CA PRO A 54 7.62 -3.52 21.80
C PRO A 54 8.20 -4.20 23.04
N ASP A 55 7.68 -5.38 23.37
CA ASP A 55 8.27 -6.26 24.39
C ASP A 55 9.36 -7.11 23.73
N SER A 56 10.48 -7.36 24.43
CA SER A 56 11.53 -8.27 23.96
C SER A 56 11.03 -9.69 23.77
N ASP A 57 10.01 -10.08 24.54
CA ASP A 57 9.53 -11.45 24.65
C ASP A 57 8.32 -11.73 23.75
N ASN A 58 7.92 -10.76 22.93
CA ASN A 58 6.84 -10.94 21.97
C ASN A 58 7.15 -12.10 21.01
N GLU A 59 6.22 -13.06 20.96
CA GLU A 59 6.25 -14.12 19.96
C GLU A 59 6.07 -13.55 18.54
N GLU A 60 6.72 -14.18 17.58
CA GLU A 60 6.59 -13.82 16.17
C GLU A 60 5.20 -14.23 15.66
N ALA A 61 4.41 -13.25 15.20
CA ALA A 61 3.12 -13.53 14.60
C ALA A 61 3.28 -14.10 13.20
N GLY A 62 2.45 -15.09 12.84
CA GLY A 62 2.47 -15.70 11.51
C GLY A 62 2.10 -14.71 10.39
N GLU A 63 1.16 -13.80 10.65
CA GLU A 63 0.71 -12.77 9.72
C GLU A 63 0.41 -11.46 10.45
N VAL A 64 0.83 -10.33 9.87
CA VAL A 64 0.59 -8.98 10.40
C VAL A 64 0.24 -7.99 9.29
N SER A 65 -0.42 -6.89 9.67
CA SER A 65 -0.51 -5.68 8.85
C SER A 65 0.25 -4.58 9.57
N VAL A 66 1.01 -3.78 8.82
CA VAL A 66 1.75 -2.65 9.39
C VAL A 66 1.58 -1.38 8.58
N ASP A 67 1.48 -0.26 9.29
CA ASP A 67 1.78 1.05 8.72
C ASP A 67 3.30 1.28 8.83
N MET A 68 3.87 2.02 7.89
CA MET A 68 5.31 2.23 7.78
C MET A 68 5.63 3.71 7.55
N LEU A 69 6.56 4.24 8.35
CA LEU A 69 7.20 5.52 8.13
C LEU A 69 8.63 5.28 7.65
N VAL A 70 8.99 5.93 6.55
CA VAL A 70 10.35 5.86 5.97
C VAL A 70 11.08 7.18 6.18
N VAL A 71 12.28 7.11 6.76
CA VAL A 71 13.27 8.19 6.79
C VAL A 71 14.41 7.82 5.83
N ALA A 72 14.42 8.41 4.65
CA ALA A 72 15.43 8.14 3.64
C ALA A 72 16.73 8.88 3.94
N TYR A 73 17.85 8.28 3.50
CA TYR A 73 19.17 8.89 3.51
C TYR A 73 19.75 8.96 2.09
N GLN A 74 20.78 9.78 1.90
CA GLN A 74 21.48 9.92 0.62
C GLN A 74 22.00 8.56 0.11
N GLY A 75 21.59 8.16 -1.09
CA GLY A 75 21.93 6.86 -1.69
C GLY A 75 20.93 5.74 -1.41
N ALA A 76 19.86 5.99 -0.63
CA ALA A 76 18.75 5.05 -0.50
C ALA A 76 18.01 4.86 -1.85
N LYS A 77 17.46 3.66 -2.07
CA LYS A 77 16.70 3.28 -3.26
C LYS A 77 15.28 3.87 -3.25
N THR A 78 15.16 5.19 -3.24
CA THR A 78 13.87 5.90 -3.17
C THR A 78 13.70 6.86 -4.35
N PRO A 79 12.46 7.10 -4.85
CA PRO A 79 12.19 8.14 -5.84
C PRO A 79 12.35 9.57 -5.28
N LYS A 80 12.46 9.74 -3.96
CA LYS A 80 12.60 11.06 -3.32
C LYS A 80 13.94 11.70 -3.70
N GLN A 81 13.88 12.88 -4.31
CA GLN A 81 15.05 13.70 -4.61
C GLN A 81 15.40 14.63 -3.45
N ASN A 82 16.64 15.16 -3.47
CA ASN A 82 17.14 16.17 -2.53
C ASN A 82 17.04 15.72 -1.06
N ILE A 83 17.47 14.49 -0.78
CA ILE A 83 17.49 13.96 0.58
C ILE A 83 18.58 14.67 1.38
N PHE A 84 18.17 15.24 2.52
CA PHE A 84 19.07 16.00 3.38
C PHE A 84 20.06 15.13 4.15
N TYR A 85 19.57 14.04 4.73
CA TYR A 85 20.32 13.27 5.70
C TYR A 85 21.31 12.31 5.05
N ASP A 86 22.51 12.23 5.61
CA ASP A 86 23.35 11.05 5.48
C ASP A 86 22.76 9.89 6.32
N LYS A 87 23.40 8.72 6.28
CA LYS A 87 22.87 7.54 6.96
C LYS A 87 22.78 7.74 8.48
N SER A 88 23.82 8.28 9.13
CA SER A 88 23.82 8.51 10.59
C SER A 88 22.81 9.58 11.02
N GLY A 89 22.65 10.64 10.24
CA GLY A 89 21.65 11.67 10.47
C GLY A 89 20.23 11.12 10.36
N ALA A 90 19.96 10.29 9.35
CA ALA A 90 18.66 9.65 9.18
C ALA A 90 18.34 8.71 10.34
N GLU A 91 19.33 7.98 10.86
CA GLU A 91 19.18 7.12 12.04
C GLU A 91 18.73 7.91 13.27
N LYS A 92 19.43 9.01 13.58
CA LYS A 92 19.09 9.89 14.72
C LYS A 92 17.68 10.48 14.59
N ILE A 93 17.30 10.84 13.37
CA ILE A 93 15.96 11.36 13.08
C ILE A 93 14.89 10.28 13.21
N ALA A 94 15.17 9.07 12.73
CA ALA A 94 14.29 7.93 12.89
C ALA A 94 14.10 7.58 14.37
N GLN A 95 15.16 7.58 15.17
CA GLN A 95 15.09 7.38 16.62
C GLN A 95 14.20 8.44 17.30
N LYS A 96 14.38 9.72 16.96
CA LYS A 96 13.52 10.82 17.45
C LYS A 96 12.05 10.64 17.05
N LEU A 97 11.79 10.24 15.80
CA LEU A 97 10.42 9.97 15.33
C LEU A 97 9.80 8.78 16.06
N THR A 98 10.57 7.72 16.30
CA THR A 98 10.11 6.55 17.08
C THR A 98 9.74 6.94 18.50
N ASP A 99 10.60 7.70 19.19
CA ASP A 99 10.31 8.20 20.53
C ASP A 99 9.03 9.03 20.54
N TYR A 100 8.93 10.01 19.63
CA TYR A 100 7.75 10.87 19.50
C TYR A 100 6.47 10.08 19.19
N ALA A 101 6.55 9.08 18.31
CA ALA A 101 5.44 8.21 17.95
C ALA A 101 4.90 7.38 19.12
N ARG A 102 5.80 6.95 20.01
CA ARG A 102 5.50 6.17 21.21
C ARG A 102 4.92 7.02 22.35
N ARG A 103 4.76 8.33 22.19
CA ARG A 103 4.16 9.21 23.21
C ARG A 103 2.64 9.10 23.25
N LYS A 104 2.04 9.33 24.42
CA LYS A 104 0.57 9.37 24.60
C LYS A 104 -0.06 10.43 23.70
N GLY A 105 -1.21 10.12 23.10
CA GLY A 105 -1.98 11.04 22.24
C GLY A 105 -1.43 11.23 20.82
N ILE A 106 -0.19 10.83 20.53
CA ILE A 106 0.38 10.94 19.18
C ILE A 106 -0.17 9.84 18.27
N LYS A 107 -0.70 10.23 17.11
CA LYS A 107 -1.17 9.29 16.08
C LYS A 107 -0.06 9.04 15.07
N PHE A 108 0.25 7.77 14.83
CA PHE A 108 1.28 7.38 13.87
C PHE A 108 0.95 7.80 12.43
N SER A 109 -0.33 7.82 12.07
CA SER A 109 -0.80 8.31 10.77
C SER A 109 -0.38 9.76 10.49
N ASP A 110 -0.41 10.61 11.51
CA ASP A 110 -0.10 12.04 11.36
C ASP A 110 1.40 12.22 11.09
N LEU A 111 2.22 11.37 11.72
CA LEU A 111 3.67 11.32 11.50
C LEU A 111 4.00 10.82 10.08
N ILE A 112 3.31 9.79 9.60
CA ILE A 112 3.48 9.32 8.22
C ILE A 112 3.18 10.46 7.25
N ASN A 113 2.02 11.11 7.40
CA ASN A 113 1.59 12.19 6.51
C ASN A 113 2.58 13.37 6.48
N GLN A 114 3.22 13.66 7.61
CA GLN A 114 4.12 14.81 7.73
C GLN A 114 5.57 14.50 7.35
N PHE A 115 6.08 13.31 7.70
CA PHE A 115 7.52 13.06 7.71
C PHE A 115 7.97 11.90 6.84
N THR A 116 7.08 11.10 6.25
CA THR A 116 7.56 9.98 5.43
C THR A 116 8.18 10.45 4.11
N ASP A 117 9.33 9.88 3.77
CA ASP A 117 9.96 10.09 2.46
C ASP A 117 9.40 9.14 1.38
N LEU A 118 8.44 8.27 1.72
CA LEU A 118 7.82 7.30 0.79
C LEU A 118 6.29 7.24 0.96
N PRO A 119 5.55 8.33 0.66
CA PRO A 119 4.11 8.40 0.93
C PRO A 119 3.27 7.38 0.14
N GLN A 120 3.77 6.96 -1.04
CA GLN A 120 3.09 5.99 -1.89
C GLN A 120 3.16 4.55 -1.34
N GLN A 121 4.05 4.28 -0.39
CA GLN A 121 4.22 2.96 0.21
C GLN A 121 4.34 3.07 1.73
N SER A 122 3.24 3.47 2.36
CA SER A 122 3.11 3.64 3.80
C SER A 122 2.41 2.49 4.50
N LYS A 123 1.99 1.44 3.78
CA LYS A 123 1.25 0.30 4.33
C LYS A 123 1.74 -1.02 3.74
N LEU A 124 1.83 -2.03 4.59
CA LEU A 124 1.96 -3.43 4.21
C LEU A 124 0.70 -4.15 4.73
N PRO A 125 -0.32 -4.34 3.88
CA PRO A 125 -1.62 -4.85 4.31
C PRO A 125 -1.56 -6.32 4.76
N LEU A 126 -0.59 -7.08 4.30
CA LEU A 126 -0.34 -8.44 4.78
C LEU A 126 1.14 -8.76 4.64
N LEU A 127 1.79 -9.04 5.76
CA LEU A 127 3.15 -9.53 5.86
C LEU A 127 3.09 -10.90 6.53
N SER A 128 3.58 -11.94 5.87
CA SER A 128 3.57 -13.31 6.37
C SER A 128 4.98 -13.79 6.70
N ALA A 129 5.15 -14.39 7.87
CA ALA A 129 6.40 -15.07 8.26
C ALA A 129 6.75 -16.24 7.32
N LYS A 130 5.73 -16.81 6.65
CA LYS A 130 5.89 -17.92 5.69
C LYS A 130 6.24 -17.46 4.28
N GLN A 131 6.34 -16.16 4.03
CA GLN A 131 6.65 -15.63 2.71
C GLN A 131 8.04 -16.10 2.26
N PRO A 132 8.17 -16.73 1.08
CA PRO A 132 9.47 -17.10 0.54
C PRO A 132 10.38 -15.87 0.40
N SER A 133 11.62 -15.99 0.84
CA SER A 133 12.63 -14.93 0.73
C SER A 133 12.23 -13.60 1.40
N LEU A 134 11.52 -13.66 2.54
CA LEU A 134 11.18 -12.48 3.33
C LEU A 134 12.45 -11.66 3.69
N PRO A 135 12.56 -10.39 3.26
CA PRO A 135 13.71 -9.55 3.59
C PRO A 135 13.90 -9.38 5.09
N ASN A 136 15.15 -9.45 5.56
CA ASN A 136 15.47 -9.39 7.00
C ASN A 136 14.96 -8.11 7.68
N PHE A 137 14.96 -6.98 6.98
CA PHE A 137 14.47 -5.71 7.50
C PHE A 137 12.94 -5.66 7.73
N LEU A 138 12.18 -6.65 7.24
CA LEU A 138 10.75 -6.77 7.51
C LEU A 138 10.43 -7.66 8.72
N LYS A 139 11.36 -8.53 9.14
CA LYS A 139 11.13 -9.47 10.25
C LYS A 139 10.78 -8.78 11.59
N PRO A 140 11.37 -7.62 11.96
CA PRO A 140 11.00 -6.93 13.20
C PRO A 140 9.50 -6.58 13.29
N ALA A 141 8.82 -6.36 12.15
CA ALA A 141 7.40 -6.08 12.13
C ALA A 141 6.53 -7.26 12.63
N LEU A 142 6.99 -8.49 12.45
CA LEU A 142 6.28 -9.71 12.86
C LEU A 142 6.28 -9.90 14.38
N LYS A 143 7.25 -9.31 15.09
CA LYS A 143 7.37 -9.34 16.55
C LYS A 143 6.62 -8.21 17.27
N LEU A 144 5.96 -7.33 16.53
CA LEU A 144 5.17 -6.27 17.15
C LEU A 144 3.83 -6.82 17.64
N GLY A 145 3.38 -6.40 18.82
CA GLY A 145 1.99 -6.45 19.26
C GLY A 145 1.14 -5.37 18.58
N ILE A 146 -0.18 -5.55 18.53
CA ILE A 146 -1.08 -4.58 17.89
C ILE A 146 -0.92 -3.20 18.55
N GLY A 147 -0.70 -2.16 17.75
CA GLY A 147 -0.48 -0.79 18.21
C GLY A 147 0.97 -0.46 18.55
N GLN A 148 1.85 -1.46 18.73
CA GLN A 148 3.26 -1.24 19.01
C GLN A 148 4.01 -0.70 17.79
N ILE A 149 5.07 0.05 18.07
CA ILE A 149 5.88 0.77 17.11
C ILE A 149 7.31 0.24 17.21
N SER A 150 7.89 -0.23 16.11
CA SER A 150 9.25 -0.78 16.11
C SER A 150 10.31 0.28 16.40
N ASP A 151 11.50 -0.17 16.79
CA ASP A 151 12.69 0.65 16.63
C ASP A 151 12.96 0.88 15.13
N PRO A 152 13.76 1.90 14.76
CA PRO A 152 14.18 2.11 13.38
C PRO A 152 14.92 0.89 12.83
N VAL A 153 14.49 0.42 11.66
CA VAL A 153 15.10 -0.72 10.97
C VAL A 153 15.80 -0.24 9.71
N ASP A 154 17.11 -0.50 9.62
CA ASP A 154 17.90 -0.17 8.42
C ASP A 154 17.41 -1.00 7.21
N SER A 155 17.29 -0.35 6.06
CA SER A 155 16.82 -0.97 4.82
C SER A 155 17.40 -0.27 3.58
N PRO A 156 17.31 -0.90 2.39
CA PRO A 156 17.72 -0.24 1.15
C PRO A 156 16.96 1.05 0.84
N PHE A 157 15.81 1.30 1.47
CA PHE A 157 14.93 2.45 1.24
C PHE A 157 15.14 3.58 2.26
N GLY A 158 15.99 3.37 3.27
CA GLY A 158 16.11 4.23 4.45
C GLY A 158 15.79 3.49 5.74
N TYR A 159 15.67 4.22 6.84
CA TYR A 159 15.20 3.66 8.11
C TYR A 159 13.68 3.53 8.09
N LEU A 160 13.20 2.31 8.34
CA LEU A 160 11.78 1.99 8.42
C LEU A 160 11.35 1.96 9.89
N ILE A 161 10.21 2.58 10.19
CA ILE A 161 9.55 2.48 11.49
C ILE A 161 8.18 1.87 11.22
N PHE A 162 7.91 0.72 11.82
CA PHE A 162 6.65 0.02 11.65
C PHE A 162 5.72 0.29 12.81
N ARG A 163 4.42 0.36 12.54
CA ARG A 163 3.38 0.22 13.54
C ARG A 163 2.48 -0.94 13.17
N ARG A 164 2.32 -1.93 14.06
CA ARG A 164 1.35 -2.99 13.80
C ARG A 164 -0.06 -2.49 13.94
N VAL A 165 -0.87 -2.79 12.94
CA VAL A 165 -2.30 -2.52 12.90
C VAL A 165 -3.06 -3.84 12.81
N LEU A 166 -4.36 -3.79 13.04
CA LEU A 166 -5.23 -4.95 12.81
C LEU A 166 -5.23 -5.30 11.32
N VAL A 167 -5.24 -6.59 11.03
CA VAL A 167 -5.39 -7.07 9.66
C VAL A 167 -6.79 -6.76 9.17
N GLU A 168 -6.89 -5.90 8.16
CA GLU A 168 -8.15 -5.60 7.49
C GLU A 168 -8.49 -6.76 6.57
N LEU A 169 -9.31 -7.67 7.09
CA LEU A 169 -9.74 -8.87 6.39
C LEU A 169 -11.24 -8.76 6.13
N VAL A 170 -11.64 -9.11 4.90
CA VAL A 170 -13.05 -9.22 4.51
C VAL A 170 -13.40 -10.66 4.18
N THR A 171 -14.66 -11.03 4.40
CA THR A 171 -15.25 -12.24 3.81
C THR A 171 -16.24 -11.79 2.76
N ALA A 172 -16.18 -12.31 1.54
CA ALA A 172 -17.07 -11.87 0.48
C ALA A 172 -17.56 -13.00 -0.41
N SER A 173 -18.64 -12.73 -1.13
CA SER A 173 -19.12 -13.55 -2.23
C SER A 173 -19.29 -12.70 -3.47
N HIS A 174 -19.21 -13.30 -4.66
CA HIS A 174 -19.45 -12.57 -5.91
C HIS A 174 -20.25 -13.36 -6.94
N ILE A 175 -20.87 -12.63 -7.85
CA ILE A 175 -21.46 -13.15 -9.09
C ILE A 175 -20.64 -12.57 -10.23
N LEU A 176 -19.89 -13.42 -10.93
CA LEU A 176 -19.10 -13.04 -12.09
C LEU A 176 -19.91 -13.25 -13.37
N ILE A 177 -20.02 -12.21 -14.20
CA ILE A 177 -20.64 -12.27 -15.52
C ILE A 177 -19.59 -11.89 -16.55
N THR A 178 -19.08 -12.90 -17.25
CA THR A 178 -18.10 -12.74 -18.31
C THR A 178 -18.76 -12.26 -19.61
N TYR A 179 -17.96 -11.66 -20.50
CA TYR A 179 -18.37 -11.30 -21.86
C TYR A 179 -17.22 -11.58 -22.83
N GLU A 180 -17.52 -11.59 -24.13
CA GLU A 180 -16.53 -11.80 -25.18
C GLU A 180 -15.41 -10.75 -25.11
N GLY A 181 -14.16 -11.21 -24.96
CA GLY A 181 -12.98 -10.36 -24.77
C GLY A 181 -12.54 -10.16 -23.31
N ALA A 182 -13.34 -10.58 -22.32
CA ALA A 182 -12.89 -10.63 -20.93
C ALA A 182 -11.91 -11.81 -20.70
N LEU A 183 -10.98 -11.65 -19.77
CA LEU A 183 -10.03 -12.70 -19.44
C LEU A 183 -10.76 -13.94 -18.89
N ARG A 184 -10.39 -15.12 -19.42
CA ARG A 184 -10.96 -16.42 -19.01
C ARG A 184 -12.47 -16.56 -19.27
N ALA A 185 -13.03 -15.76 -20.17
CA ALA A 185 -14.42 -15.89 -20.58
C ALA A 185 -14.65 -17.21 -21.34
N THR A 186 -15.68 -17.95 -20.95
CA THR A 186 -16.16 -19.14 -21.67
C THR A 186 -17.46 -18.86 -22.43
N LYS A 187 -18.09 -17.71 -22.17
CA LYS A 187 -19.36 -17.29 -22.73
C LYS A 187 -19.13 -16.31 -23.88
N LYS A 188 -19.94 -16.42 -24.93
CA LYS A 188 -19.89 -15.56 -26.13
C LYS A 188 -20.87 -14.38 -26.09
N ARG A 189 -21.36 -14.02 -24.90
CA ARG A 189 -22.28 -12.89 -24.77
C ARG A 189 -21.55 -11.58 -24.94
N ASP A 190 -22.23 -10.56 -25.46
CA ASP A 190 -21.64 -9.25 -25.63
C ASP A 190 -21.49 -8.51 -24.27
N ARG A 191 -20.65 -7.46 -24.26
CA ARG A 191 -20.38 -6.68 -23.04
C ARG A 191 -21.64 -5.96 -22.52
N LYS A 192 -22.51 -5.48 -23.39
CA LYS A 192 -23.77 -4.80 -23.03
C LYS A 192 -24.77 -5.80 -22.42
N GLU A 193 -24.92 -6.98 -23.00
CA GLU A 193 -25.72 -8.09 -22.49
C GLU A 193 -25.26 -8.53 -21.11
N ALA A 194 -23.95 -8.70 -20.91
CA ALA A 194 -23.39 -9.03 -19.60
C ALA A 194 -23.71 -7.96 -18.55
N ARG A 195 -23.62 -6.68 -18.93
CA ARG A 195 -23.99 -5.56 -18.04
C ARG A 195 -25.48 -5.57 -17.70
N ILE A 196 -26.35 -5.75 -18.70
CA ILE A 196 -27.81 -5.83 -18.50
C ILE A 196 -28.15 -6.97 -17.54
N LEU A 197 -27.53 -8.14 -17.72
CA LEU A 197 -27.73 -9.27 -16.81
C LEU A 197 -27.30 -8.91 -15.38
N GLY A 198 -26.17 -8.23 -15.21
CA GLY A 198 -25.73 -7.75 -13.89
C GLY A 198 -26.74 -6.80 -13.25
N GLU A 199 -27.24 -5.82 -14.00
CA GLU A 199 -28.26 -4.89 -13.51
C GLU A 199 -29.57 -5.59 -13.16
N GLN A 200 -29.93 -6.65 -13.89
CA GLN A 200 -31.12 -7.46 -13.64
C GLN A 200 -30.98 -8.30 -12.37
N ILE A 201 -29.82 -8.89 -12.13
CA ILE A 201 -29.50 -9.60 -10.87
C ILE A 201 -29.55 -8.65 -9.68
N LEU A 202 -29.04 -7.41 -9.81
CA LEU A 202 -29.17 -6.40 -8.76
C LEU A 202 -30.62 -6.05 -8.45
N LYS A 203 -31.49 -5.95 -9.46
CA LYS A 203 -32.94 -5.73 -9.25
C LYS A 203 -33.57 -6.89 -8.49
N ASP A 204 -33.18 -8.11 -8.80
CA ASP A 204 -33.64 -9.32 -8.12
C ASP A 204 -33.16 -9.39 -6.66
N LEU A 205 -31.91 -9.03 -6.38
CA LEU A 205 -31.38 -8.91 -5.02
C LEU A 205 -32.12 -7.86 -4.20
N LYS A 206 -32.44 -6.70 -4.80
CA LYS A 206 -33.26 -5.66 -4.16
C LYS A 206 -34.70 -6.11 -3.86
N ARG A 207 -35.21 -7.12 -4.58
CA ARG A 207 -36.51 -7.75 -4.31
C ARG A 207 -36.43 -8.87 -3.26
N GLY A 208 -35.26 -9.10 -2.66
CA GLY A 208 -35.08 -10.07 -1.58
C GLY A 208 -34.72 -11.48 -2.03
N LYS A 209 -34.35 -11.69 -3.31
CA LYS A 209 -33.83 -13.00 -3.73
C LYS A 209 -32.49 -13.30 -3.05
N ASP A 210 -32.22 -14.58 -2.79
CA ASP A 210 -30.98 -14.99 -2.15
C ASP A 210 -29.76 -14.81 -3.08
N PHE A 211 -28.67 -14.34 -2.49
CA PHE A 211 -27.43 -14.07 -3.24
C PHE A 211 -26.76 -15.36 -3.71
N ALA A 212 -26.69 -16.38 -2.86
CA ALA A 212 -26.03 -17.64 -3.20
C ALA A 212 -26.81 -18.40 -4.28
N GLU A 213 -28.13 -18.36 -4.27
CA GLU A 213 -28.97 -18.90 -5.35
C GLU A 213 -28.69 -18.21 -6.68
N LEU A 214 -28.70 -16.88 -6.70
CA LEU A 214 -28.40 -16.11 -7.91
C LEU A 214 -26.96 -16.35 -8.39
N ALA A 215 -26.01 -16.50 -7.48
CA ALA A 215 -24.64 -16.84 -7.81
C ALA A 215 -24.52 -18.23 -8.44
N ARG A 216 -25.17 -19.26 -7.88
CA ARG A 216 -25.19 -20.61 -8.47
C ARG A 216 -25.83 -20.63 -9.86
N LYS A 217 -26.84 -19.79 -10.07
CA LYS A 217 -27.58 -19.73 -11.32
C LYS A 217 -26.86 -18.95 -12.42
N HIS A 218 -26.20 -17.84 -12.06
CA HIS A 218 -25.75 -16.86 -13.05
C HIS A 218 -24.23 -16.62 -13.08
N SER A 219 -23.48 -17.00 -12.05
CA SER A 219 -22.04 -16.74 -12.01
C SER A 219 -21.31 -17.68 -12.97
N ASP A 220 -20.49 -17.12 -13.86
CA ASP A 220 -19.57 -17.88 -14.72
C ASP A 220 -18.22 -18.17 -14.03
N GLY A 221 -18.03 -17.69 -12.79
CA GLY A 221 -16.81 -17.91 -12.03
C GLY A 221 -16.77 -19.27 -11.31
N PRO A 222 -15.58 -19.76 -10.93
CA PRO A 222 -15.43 -21.05 -10.25
C PRO A 222 -16.08 -21.10 -8.85
N SER A 223 -16.33 -19.94 -8.24
CA SER A 223 -17.06 -19.80 -6.97
C SER A 223 -18.58 -19.95 -7.14
N GLY A 224 -19.12 -19.82 -8.36
CA GLY A 224 -20.55 -19.87 -8.67
C GLY A 224 -21.28 -21.06 -8.04
N PRO A 225 -20.82 -22.31 -8.27
CA PRO A 225 -21.41 -23.50 -7.66
C PRO A 225 -21.44 -23.48 -6.11
N LYS A 226 -20.54 -22.73 -5.47
CA LYS A 226 -20.46 -22.54 -4.02
C LYS A 226 -21.23 -21.30 -3.54
N GLY A 227 -22.17 -20.78 -4.34
CA GLY A 227 -22.91 -19.57 -3.99
C GLY A 227 -22.10 -18.28 -4.13
N GLY A 228 -21.03 -18.31 -4.93
CA GLY A 228 -20.14 -17.18 -5.13
C GLY A 228 -19.12 -16.97 -4.02
N ASP A 229 -19.01 -17.88 -3.05
CA ASP A 229 -18.11 -17.73 -1.90
C ASP A 229 -16.63 -17.65 -2.32
N LEU A 230 -15.96 -16.58 -1.87
CA LEU A 230 -14.54 -16.32 -2.08
C LEU A 230 -13.71 -16.58 -0.81
N GLY A 231 -14.36 -16.89 0.31
CA GLY A 231 -13.71 -17.00 1.60
C GLY A 231 -13.20 -15.65 2.12
N ARG A 232 -12.12 -15.73 2.88
CA ARG A 232 -11.49 -14.61 3.58
C ARG A 232 -10.26 -14.13 2.81
N PHE A 233 -10.16 -12.82 2.61
CA PHE A 233 -9.00 -12.23 1.94
C PHE A 233 -8.70 -10.82 2.47
N THR A 234 -7.48 -10.37 2.24
CA THR A 234 -7.00 -9.03 2.59
C THR A 234 -6.89 -8.14 1.35
N ARG A 235 -6.73 -6.84 1.58
CA ARG A 235 -6.50 -5.88 0.50
C ARG A 235 -5.21 -6.24 -0.25
N GLY A 236 -5.27 -6.15 -1.57
CA GLY A 236 -4.22 -6.51 -2.52
C GLY A 236 -4.32 -7.94 -3.06
N GLN A 237 -5.23 -8.77 -2.53
CA GLN A 237 -5.41 -10.16 -3.02
C GLN A 237 -6.36 -10.26 -4.21
N MET A 238 -7.26 -9.29 -4.40
CA MET A 238 -8.12 -9.20 -5.59
C MET A 238 -7.61 -8.11 -6.54
N VAL A 239 -8.21 -8.03 -7.75
CA VAL A 239 -7.91 -6.94 -8.69
C VAL A 239 -8.35 -5.59 -8.12
N PRO A 240 -7.67 -4.47 -8.48
CA PRO A 240 -7.87 -3.17 -7.82
C PRO A 240 -9.31 -2.70 -7.73
N GLU A 241 -10.10 -2.87 -8.80
CA GLU A 241 -11.50 -2.42 -8.84
C GLU A 241 -12.40 -3.26 -7.92
N PHE A 242 -12.12 -4.57 -7.81
CA PHE A 242 -12.83 -5.46 -6.90
C PHE A 242 -12.51 -5.11 -5.45
N ASP A 243 -11.22 -4.95 -5.13
CA ASP A 243 -10.76 -4.58 -3.80
C ASP A 243 -11.34 -3.23 -3.36
N GLN A 244 -11.31 -2.23 -4.24
CA GLN A 244 -11.89 -0.93 -3.94
C GLN A 244 -13.38 -1.04 -3.63
N ALA A 245 -14.13 -1.84 -4.40
CA ALA A 245 -15.55 -2.03 -4.16
C ALA A 245 -15.82 -2.74 -2.82
N VAL A 246 -15.22 -3.91 -2.58
CA VAL A 246 -15.56 -4.76 -1.42
C VAL A 246 -15.18 -4.14 -0.09
N PHE A 247 -14.03 -3.45 -0.02
CA PHE A 247 -13.60 -2.80 1.22
C PHE A 247 -14.37 -1.53 1.54
N ASN A 248 -15.07 -0.94 0.57
CA ASN A 248 -15.97 0.21 0.79
C ASN A 248 -17.38 -0.22 1.21
N LEU A 249 -17.74 -1.50 1.06
CA LEU A 249 -19.02 -2.04 1.51
C LEU A 249 -19.04 -2.21 3.02
N LYS A 250 -20.21 -2.03 3.63
CA LYS A 250 -20.48 -2.48 5.00
C LYS A 250 -20.75 -3.99 5.02
N PRO A 251 -20.53 -4.68 6.15
CA PRO A 251 -20.95 -6.07 6.30
C PRO A 251 -22.44 -6.25 5.95
N GLY A 252 -22.74 -7.23 5.10
CA GLY A 252 -24.08 -7.52 4.56
C GLY A 252 -24.44 -6.77 3.28
N GLU A 253 -23.70 -5.73 2.91
CA GLU A 253 -24.01 -4.87 1.76
C GLU A 253 -23.60 -5.52 0.43
N VAL A 254 -24.31 -5.13 -0.64
CA VAL A 254 -24.06 -5.57 -2.03
C VAL A 254 -23.65 -4.38 -2.88
N SER A 255 -22.59 -4.55 -3.67
CA SER A 255 -22.09 -3.53 -4.60
C SER A 255 -23.05 -3.26 -5.77
N GLY A 256 -22.78 -2.20 -6.52
CA GLY A 256 -23.25 -2.10 -7.91
C GLY A 256 -22.55 -3.10 -8.83
N VAL A 257 -22.71 -2.91 -10.14
CA VAL A 257 -21.98 -3.68 -11.16
C VAL A 257 -20.54 -3.14 -11.26
N VAL A 258 -19.57 -3.92 -10.80
CA VAL A 258 -18.15 -3.59 -10.81
C VAL A 258 -17.49 -4.23 -12.01
N GLU A 259 -16.84 -3.43 -12.86
CA GLU A 259 -16.12 -3.96 -14.02
C GLU A 259 -14.66 -4.25 -13.66
N THR A 260 -14.16 -5.40 -14.11
CA THR A 260 -12.73 -5.74 -14.06
C THR A 260 -12.31 -6.39 -15.38
N GLN A 261 -11.02 -6.67 -15.55
CA GLN A 261 -10.50 -7.45 -16.69
C GLN A 261 -11.13 -8.85 -16.86
N PHE A 262 -11.80 -9.40 -15.83
CA PHE A 262 -12.48 -10.69 -15.89
C PHE A 262 -13.96 -10.59 -16.29
N GLY A 263 -14.54 -9.39 -16.37
CA GLY A 263 -15.96 -9.17 -16.64
C GLY A 263 -16.63 -8.33 -15.56
N TYR A 264 -17.95 -8.47 -15.44
CA TYR A 264 -18.75 -7.75 -14.45
C TYR A 264 -18.94 -8.56 -13.17
N HIS A 265 -18.80 -7.89 -12.03
CA HIS A 265 -18.91 -8.47 -10.70
C HIS A 265 -20.03 -7.78 -9.93
N ILE A 266 -20.85 -8.57 -9.26
CA ILE A 266 -21.68 -8.11 -8.15
C ILE A 266 -21.11 -8.72 -6.90
N ILE A 267 -20.77 -7.90 -5.92
CA ILE A 267 -19.98 -8.31 -4.75
C ILE A 267 -20.85 -8.12 -3.52
N LYS A 268 -20.90 -9.13 -2.66
CA LYS A 268 -21.53 -9.04 -1.34
C LYS A 268 -20.46 -9.17 -0.27
N ARG A 269 -20.32 -8.17 0.60
CA ARG A 269 -19.48 -8.30 1.78
C ARG A 269 -20.26 -9.04 2.85
N ILE A 270 -19.69 -10.13 3.37
CA ILE A 270 -20.29 -10.94 4.43
C ILE A 270 -19.83 -10.43 5.81
N LYS A 271 -18.52 -10.18 5.96
CA LYS A 271 -17.87 -9.63 7.17
C LYS A 271 -16.79 -8.64 6.76
#